data_AF-A0A1W9P5A5-F1
#
_entry.id   AF-A0A1W9P5A5-F1
#
_cell.length_a   1.000
_cell.length_b   1.000
_cell.length_c   1.000
_cell.angle_alpha   90.00
_cell.angle_beta   90.00
_cell.angle_gamma   90.00
#
_symmetry.space_group_name_H-M   'P 1'
#
loop_
_entity.id
_entity.type
_entity.pdbx_description
1 polymer ?
#
loop_
_entity_poly.entity_id
_entity_poly.type
_entity_poly.pdbx_seq_one_letter_code
_entity_poly.pdbx_strand_id
1 'polypeptide(L)'
;MEMKIFKFDKNSIRRLLYRSFDGELNPEEKTRLEQALEESKELKEDYNAIKEIRETLVQADDLQFSPAFPDKVLARWAGRQQMAAYSNLFSEYLARLFLKVVYLGGAAIVLLLIINILIGDVLSSEEILFTSDSVYETMLHLPLF
;
A
#
# COMPACT_ATOMS: atom_id res chain seq x y z
N MET A 1 -5.86 43.20 24.44
CA MET A 1 -5.63 41.77 24.73
C MET A 1 -5.87 41.03 23.43
N GLU A 2 -4.81 40.77 22.68
CA GLU A 2 -4.90 40.20 21.34
C GLU A 2 -5.26 38.71 21.45
N MET A 3 -6.43 38.31 20.96
CA MET A 3 -6.75 36.91 20.70
C MET A 3 -5.86 36.44 19.55
N LYS A 4 -4.77 35.76 19.87
CA LYS A 4 -4.04 34.95 18.90
C LYS A 4 -4.96 33.81 18.47
N ILE A 5 -5.60 33.97 17.32
CA ILE A 5 -6.29 32.88 16.62
C ILE A 5 -5.21 31.88 16.21
N PHE A 6 -4.98 30.87 17.06
CA PHE A 6 -4.09 29.78 16.73
C PHE A 6 -4.75 29.01 15.60
N LYS A 7 -4.12 29.03 14.42
CA LYS A 7 -4.58 28.26 13.27
C LYS A 7 -4.24 26.79 13.56
N PHE A 8 -5.14 26.09 14.24
CA PHE A 8 -4.95 24.69 14.58
C PHE A 8 -4.92 23.87 13.29
N ASP A 9 -3.84 23.12 13.08
CA ASP A 9 -3.86 22.04 12.10
C ASP A 9 -4.82 20.96 12.63
N LYS A 10 -5.98 20.82 11.97
CA LYS A 10 -7.07 19.90 12.35
C LYS A 10 -6.56 18.46 12.53
N ASN A 11 -5.54 18.05 11.78
CA ASN A 11 -4.95 16.71 11.90
C ASN A 11 -4.05 16.59 13.14
N SER A 12 -3.33 17.66 13.49
CA SER A 12 -2.46 17.68 14.68
C SER A 12 -3.26 17.59 15.98
N ILE A 13 -4.40 18.28 16.07
CA ILE A 13 -5.21 18.31 17.28
C ILE A 13 -6.01 17.03 17.49
N ARG A 14 -6.52 16.43 16.41
CA ARG A 14 -7.16 15.10 16.46
C ARG A 14 -6.16 14.03 16.91
N ARG A 15 -4.90 14.12 16.48
CA ARG A 15 -3.86 13.21 16.95
C ARG A 15 -3.56 13.40 18.44
N LEU A 16 -3.53 14.64 18.92
CA LEU A 16 -3.38 14.94 20.35
C LEU A 16 -4.57 14.41 21.16
N LEU A 17 -5.78 14.53 20.65
CA LEU A 17 -6.99 13.97 21.23
C LEU A 17 -6.89 12.46 21.41
N TYR A 18 -6.54 11.70 20.36
CA TYR A 18 -6.40 10.24 20.49
C TYR A 18 -5.30 9.86 21.46
N ARG A 19 -4.15 10.55 21.39
CA ARG A 19 -3.03 10.26 22.27
C ARG A 19 -3.33 10.55 23.74
N SER A 20 -4.20 11.51 24.06
CA SER A 20 -4.59 11.82 25.44
C SER A 20 -5.28 10.66 26.15
N PHE A 21 -5.86 9.73 25.39
CA PHE A 21 -6.47 8.53 25.95
C PHE A 21 -5.51 7.34 26.02
N ASP A 22 -4.40 7.35 25.27
CA ASP A 22 -3.43 6.24 25.22
C ASP A 22 -2.23 6.47 26.16
N GLY A 23 -1.97 7.70 26.58
CA GLY A 23 -0.88 8.04 27.48
C GLY A 23 -0.90 9.49 27.96
N GLU A 24 0.08 9.86 28.78
CA GLU A 24 0.18 11.20 29.33
C GLU A 24 0.60 12.22 28.27
N LEU A 25 -0.07 13.38 28.25
CA LEU A 25 0.33 14.54 27.46
C LEU A 25 1.24 15.45 28.29
N ASN A 26 2.24 16.06 27.64
CA ASN A 26 3.02 17.12 28.27
C ASN A 26 2.10 18.31 28.61
N PRO A 27 2.30 19.05 29.72
CA PRO A 27 1.55 20.26 30.06
C PRO A 27 1.23 21.21 28.90
N GLU A 28 2.19 21.51 28.02
CA GLU A 28 1.92 22.37 26.85
C GLU A 28 0.87 21.78 25.88
N GLU A 29 0.91 20.47 25.67
CA GLU A 29 0.02 19.76 24.77
C GLU A 29 -1.37 19.61 25.38
N LYS A 30 -1.43 19.45 26.71
CA LYS A 30 -2.69 19.45 27.47
C LYS A 30 -3.40 20.80 27.33
N THR A 31 -2.69 21.90 27.57
CA THR A 31 -3.26 23.26 27.40
C THR A 31 -3.72 23.50 25.97
N ARG A 32 -2.96 23.05 24.97
CA ARG A 32 -3.37 23.15 23.56
C ARG A 32 -4.64 22.34 23.26
N LEU A 33 -4.76 21.14 23.81
CA LEU A 33 -5.95 20.30 23.63
C LEU A 33 -7.17 20.92 24.34
N GLU A 34 -7.01 21.42 25.56
CA GLU A 34 -8.06 22.08 26.33
C GLU A 34 -8.60 23.31 25.59
N GLN A 35 -7.71 24.17 25.09
CA GLN A 35 -8.11 25.33 24.30
C GLN A 35 -8.87 24.93 23.04
N ALA A 36 -8.41 23.90 22.32
CA ALA A 36 -9.10 23.44 21.12
C ALA A 36 -10.46 22.79 21.41
N LEU A 37 -10.62 22.13 22.57
CA LEU A 37 -11.90 21.57 23.03
C LEU A 37 -12.91 22.66 23.43
N GLU A 38 -12.43 23.82 23.89
CA GLU A 38 -13.28 24.98 24.16
C GLU A 38 -13.74 25.67 22.87
N GLU A 39 -12.84 25.77 21.89
CA GLU A 39 -13.11 26.47 20.63
C GLU A 39 -13.93 25.63 19.63
N SER A 40 -13.85 24.29 19.70
CA SER A 40 -14.48 23.40 18.72
C SER A 40 -15.53 22.48 19.35
N LYS A 41 -16.81 22.71 19.01
CA LYS A 41 -17.91 21.82 19.36
C LYS A 41 -17.75 20.41 18.77
N GLU A 42 -17.29 20.31 17.52
CA GLU A 42 -17.02 19.04 16.82
C GLU A 42 -15.98 18.20 17.61
N LEU A 43 -14.88 18.83 18.03
CA LEU A 43 -13.82 18.13 18.77
C LEU A 43 -14.29 17.65 20.15
N LYS A 44 -15.16 18.42 20.79
CA LYS A 44 -15.76 18.07 22.09
C LYS A 44 -16.75 16.90 21.98
N GLU A 45 -17.53 16.85 20.91
CA GLU A 45 -18.40 15.70 20.60
C GLU A 45 -17.57 14.44 20.38
N ASP A 46 -16.49 14.52 19.58
CA ASP A 46 -15.56 13.41 19.36
C ASP A 46 -14.91 12.94 20.68
N TYR A 47 -14.45 13.86 21.53
CA TYR A 47 -13.88 13.54 22.84
C TYR A 47 -14.88 12.76 23.72
N ASN A 48 -16.11 13.24 23.81
CA ASN A 48 -17.14 12.62 24.63
C ASN A 48 -17.55 11.24 24.10
N ALA A 49 -17.67 11.09 22.79
CA ALA A 49 -17.98 9.80 22.17
C ALA A 49 -16.91 8.74 22.47
N ILE A 50 -15.63 9.11 22.35
CA ILE A 50 -14.51 8.21 22.68
C ILE A 50 -14.51 7.85 24.16
N LYS A 51 -14.76 8.84 25.02
CA LYS A 51 -14.83 8.66 26.47
C LYS A 51 -15.96 7.70 26.87
N GLU A 52 -17.15 7.88 26.31
CA GLU A 52 -18.32 7.03 26.56
C GLU A 52 -18.07 5.57 26.14
N ILE A 53 -17.46 5.35 24.97
CA ILE A 53 -17.09 4.00 24.52
C ILE A 53 -16.12 3.35 25.50
N ARG A 54 -15.09 4.09 25.95
CA ARG A 54 -14.11 3.54 26.91
C ARG A 54 -14.74 3.23 28.26
N GLU A 55 -15.59 4.11 28.78
CA GLU A 55 -16.32 3.87 30.03
C GLU A 55 -17.21 2.63 29.92
N THR A 56 -17.90 2.46 28.79
CA THR A 56 -18.72 1.28 28.51
C THR A 56 -17.88 0.00 28.50
N LEU A 57 -16.70 0.03 27.87
CA LEU A 57 -15.80 -1.13 27.81
C LEU A 57 -15.18 -1.47 29.17
N VAL A 58 -14.87 -0.46 29.99
CA VAL A 58 -14.34 -0.65 31.35
C VAL A 58 -15.40 -1.21 32.29
N GLN A 59 -16.66 -0.78 32.15
CA GLN A 59 -17.78 -1.29 32.95
C GLN A 59 -18.25 -2.68 32.53
N ALA A 60 -17.88 -3.11 31.33
CA ALA A 60 -18.20 -4.44 30.83
C ALA A 60 -17.18 -5.46 31.36
N ASP A 61 -17.20 -5.70 32.68
CA ASP A 61 -16.36 -6.69 33.40
C ASP A 61 -16.47 -8.12 32.82
N ASP A 62 -17.50 -8.40 32.00
CA ASP A 62 -17.79 -9.71 31.42
C ASP A 62 -17.38 -9.87 29.94
N LEU A 63 -16.61 -8.93 29.37
CA LEU A 63 -16.06 -9.09 28.02
C LEU A 63 -14.92 -10.12 28.00
N GLN A 64 -15.28 -11.40 28.02
CA GLN A 64 -14.35 -12.50 27.86
C GLN A 64 -14.23 -12.86 26.38
N PHE A 65 -13.00 -13.05 25.91
CA PHE A 65 -12.78 -13.65 24.59
C PHE A 65 -13.36 -15.07 24.56
N SER A 66 -13.86 -15.49 23.40
CA SER A 66 -14.27 -16.88 23.20
C SER A 66 -13.13 -17.83 23.59
N PRO A 67 -13.41 -19.00 24.21
CA PRO A 67 -12.38 -19.96 24.60
C PRO A 67 -11.44 -20.37 23.46
N ALA A 68 -11.92 -20.37 22.21
CA ALA A 68 -11.13 -20.71 21.03
C ALA A 68 -10.34 -19.53 20.43
N PHE A 69 -10.39 -18.33 21.04
CA PHE A 69 -9.69 -17.15 20.55
C PHE A 69 -8.16 -17.33 20.53
N PRO A 70 -7.51 -17.84 21.60
CA PRO A 70 -6.06 -18.04 21.59
C PRO A 70 -5.63 -18.99 20.47
N ASP A 71 -6.34 -20.10 20.29
CA ASP A 71 -6.04 -21.08 19.25
C ASP A 71 -6.15 -20.49 17.85
N LYS A 72 -7.20 -19.68 17.60
CA LYS A 72 -7.38 -18.99 16.31
C LYS A 72 -6.28 -17.97 16.04
N VAL A 73 -5.83 -17.23 17.05
CA VAL A 73 -4.74 -16.27 16.92
C VAL A 73 -3.43 -16.98 16.58
N LEU A 74 -3.10 -18.05 17.33
CA LEU A 74 -1.89 -18.84 17.11
C LEU A 74 -1.88 -19.51 15.73
N ALA A 75 -3.01 -20.11 15.33
CA ALA A 75 -3.14 -20.72 14.01
C ALA A 75 -2.94 -19.70 12.88
N ARG A 76 -3.48 -18.48 13.03
CA ARG A 76 -3.32 -17.42 12.04
C ARG A 76 -1.90 -16.88 11.98
N TRP A 77 -1.23 -16.76 13.13
CA TRP A 77 0.16 -16.31 13.20
C TRP A 77 1.12 -17.34 12.58
N ALA A 78 0.96 -18.62 12.95
CA ALA A 78 1.72 -19.73 12.38
C ALA A 78 1.52 -19.84 10.86
N GLY A 79 0.27 -19.77 10.39
CA GLY A 79 -0.04 -19.80 8.96
C GLY A 79 0.61 -18.68 8.16
N ARG A 80 0.74 -17.46 8.73
CA ARG A 80 1.43 -16.35 8.05
C ARG A 80 2.93 -16.57 7.92
N GLN A 81 3.60 -17.09 8.96
CA GLN A 81 5.03 -17.42 8.86
C GLN A 81 5.28 -18.51 7.82
N GLN A 82 4.41 -19.52 7.78
CA GLN A 82 4.55 -20.61 6.83
C GLN A 82 4.32 -20.14 5.38
N MET A 83 3.33 -19.29 5.14
CA MET A 83 3.08 -18.69 3.82
C MET A 83 4.26 -17.83 3.34
N ALA A 84 4.90 -17.06 4.23
CA ALA A 84 6.08 -16.27 3.90
C ALA A 84 7.31 -17.16 3.55
N ALA A 85 7.46 -18.30 4.23
CA ALA A 85 8.48 -19.27 3.90
C ALA A 85 8.23 -19.93 2.53
N TYR A 86 6.99 -20.35 2.25
CA TYR A 86 6.62 -20.94 0.97
C TYR A 86 6.74 -19.95 -0.21
N SER A 87 6.37 -18.69 -0.03
CA SER A 87 6.49 -17.67 -1.09
C SER A 87 7.94 -17.40 -1.49
N ASN A 88 8.85 -17.42 -0.52
CA ASN A 88 10.29 -17.23 -0.78
C ASN A 88 10.90 -18.42 -1.52
N LEU A 89 10.53 -19.65 -1.15
CA LEU A 89 11.00 -20.84 -1.86
C LEU A 89 10.46 -20.88 -3.29
N PHE A 90 9.17 -20.62 -3.48
CA PHE A 90 8.55 -20.61 -4.81
C PHE A 90 9.16 -19.53 -5.72
N SER A 91 9.37 -18.31 -5.21
CA SER A 91 9.99 -17.23 -5.99
C SER A 91 11.43 -17.56 -6.38
N GLU A 92 12.18 -18.21 -5.51
CA GLU A 92 13.56 -18.63 -5.78
C GLU A 92 13.63 -19.73 -6.86
N TYR A 93 12.73 -20.71 -6.82
CA TYR A 93 12.61 -21.73 -7.87
C TYR A 93 12.19 -21.10 -9.20
N LEU A 94 11.20 -20.20 -9.18
CA LEU A 94 10.72 -19.52 -10.39
C LEU A 94 11.81 -18.64 -11.01
N ALA A 95 12.58 -17.91 -10.19
CA ALA A 95 13.70 -17.09 -10.63
C ALA A 95 14.80 -17.93 -11.30
N ARG A 96 15.13 -19.10 -10.77
CA ARG A 96 16.12 -20.01 -11.39
C ARG A 96 15.67 -20.54 -12.74
N LEU A 97 14.38 -20.88 -12.88
CA LEU A 97 13.83 -21.32 -14.17
C LEU A 97 13.80 -20.17 -15.17
N PHE A 98 13.40 -18.98 -14.73
CA PHE A 98 13.39 -17.79 -15.55
C PHE A 98 14.79 -17.44 -16.08
N LEU A 99 15.82 -17.49 -15.23
CA LEU A 99 17.20 -17.24 -15.67
C LEU A 99 17.63 -18.23 -16.77
N LYS A 100 17.31 -19.51 -16.64
CA LYS A 100 17.61 -20.51 -17.69
C LYS A 100 16.90 -20.18 -19.02
N VAL A 101 15.63 -19.76 -18.94
CA VAL A 101 14.87 -19.35 -20.12
C VAL A 101 15.44 -18.08 -20.74
N VAL A 102 15.85 -17.10 -19.93
CA VAL A 102 16.49 -15.86 -20.40
C VAL A 102 17.82 -16.16 -21.10
N TYR A 103 18.65 -17.06 -20.56
CA TYR A 103 19.90 -17.44 -21.23
C TYR A 103 19.64 -18.14 -22.57
N LEU A 104 18.68 -19.07 -22.63
CA LEU A 104 18.33 -19.77 -23.87
C LEU A 104 17.69 -18.83 -24.89
N GLY A 105 16.75 -18.00 -24.46
CA GLY A 105 16.08 -17.01 -25.30
C GLY A 105 17.04 -15.93 -25.79
N GLY A 106 17.89 -15.41 -24.90
CA GLY A 106 18.95 -14.47 -25.25
C GLY A 106 19.94 -15.06 -26.23
N ALA A 107 20.39 -16.30 -26.02
CA ALA A 107 21.26 -17.01 -26.95
C ALA A 107 20.57 -17.21 -28.32
N ALA A 108 19.27 -17.53 -28.34
CA ALA A 108 18.51 -17.66 -29.58
C ALA A 108 18.37 -16.33 -30.33
N ILE A 109 18.13 -15.21 -29.62
CA ILE A 109 18.08 -13.86 -30.21
C ILE A 109 19.45 -13.49 -30.80
N VAL A 110 20.53 -13.68 -30.04
CA VAL A 110 21.90 -13.41 -30.51
C VAL A 110 22.24 -14.29 -31.71
N LEU A 111 21.88 -15.57 -31.68
CA LEU A 111 22.08 -16.48 -32.80
C LEU A 111 21.32 -16.03 -34.05
N LEU A 112 20.06 -15.61 -33.90
CA LEU A 112 19.26 -15.06 -35.00
C LEU A 112 19.88 -13.80 -35.58
N LEU A 113 20.40 -12.89 -34.75
CA LEU A 113 21.11 -11.70 -35.21
C LEU A 113 22.38 -12.07 -36.01
N ILE A 114 23.17 -13.03 -35.53
CA ILE A 114 24.38 -13.49 -36.22
C ILE A 114 24.01 -14.11 -37.58
N ILE A 115 22.99 -14.97 -37.61
CA ILE A 115 22.49 -15.58 -38.85
C ILE A 115 21.99 -14.50 -39.83
N ASN A 116 21.22 -13.53 -39.34
CA ASN A 116 20.73 -12.43 -40.17
C ASN A 116 21.88 -11.60 -40.78
N ILE A 117 22.91 -11.26 -39.99
CA ILE A 117 24.09 -10.53 -40.48
C ILE A 117 24.87 -11.34 -41.52
N LEU A 118 25.07 -12.65 -41.30
CA LEU A 118 25.82 -13.52 -42.21
C LEU A 118 25.10 -13.76 -43.55
N ILE A 119 23.77 -13.84 -43.53
CA ILE A 119 22.95 -13.99 -44.74
C ILE A 119 22.94 -12.68 -45.56
N GLY A 120 23.36 -11.56 -44.97
CA GLY A 120 23.60 -10.30 -45.69
C GLY A 120 22.33 -9.51 -46.01
N ASP A 121 21.17 -9.96 -45.54
CA ASP A 121 19.95 -9.16 -45.56
C ASP A 121 19.94 -8.32 -44.29
N VAL A 122 20.48 -7.11 -44.41
CA VAL A 122 20.27 -6.04 -43.45
C VAL A 122 18.75 -5.91 -43.37
N LEU A 123 18.11 -6.39 -42.29
CA LEU A 123 16.72 -6.03 -42.00
C LEU A 123 16.73 -4.51 -41.96
N SER A 124 16.28 -3.89 -43.06
CA SER A 124 16.34 -2.45 -43.21
C SER A 124 15.58 -1.89 -42.01
N SER A 125 16.17 -0.94 -41.30
CA SER A 125 15.50 -0.30 -40.15
C SER A 125 14.12 0.25 -40.54
N GLU A 126 13.92 0.46 -41.83
CA GLU A 126 12.68 0.73 -42.53
C GLU A 126 11.63 -0.39 -42.35
N GLU A 127 11.92 -1.68 -42.53
CA GLU A 127 10.93 -2.77 -42.45
C GLU A 127 10.39 -3.02 -41.03
N ILE A 128 11.24 -2.83 -40.02
CA ILE A 128 10.85 -2.92 -38.60
C ILE A 128 9.95 -1.73 -38.21
N LEU A 129 10.17 -0.55 -38.81
CA LEU A 129 9.32 0.64 -38.66
C LEU A 129 8.04 0.59 -39.53
N PHE A 130 8.07 -0.03 -40.71
CA PHE A 130 6.93 -0.13 -41.63
C PHE A 130 5.86 -1.14 -41.16
N THR A 131 6.23 -2.13 -40.35
CA THR A 131 5.24 -2.96 -39.63
C THR A 131 4.43 -2.13 -38.63
N SER A 132 4.99 -1.04 -38.10
CA SER A 132 4.27 -0.14 -37.21
C SER A 132 3.34 0.80 -37.99
N ASP A 133 3.82 1.43 -39.07
CA ASP A 133 3.02 2.41 -39.84
C ASP A 133 1.86 1.79 -40.64
N SER A 134 2.01 0.57 -41.16
CA SER A 134 0.90 -0.12 -41.87
C SER A 134 -0.28 -0.48 -40.97
N VAL A 135 -0.05 -0.63 -39.65
CA VAL A 135 -1.11 -0.80 -38.65
C VAL A 135 -1.82 0.54 -38.37
N TYR A 136 -1.09 1.66 -38.38
CA TYR A 136 -1.68 3.00 -38.21
C TYR A 136 -2.48 3.47 -39.42
N GLU A 137 -2.00 3.23 -40.65
CA GLU A 137 -2.73 3.51 -41.90
C GLU A 137 -4.03 2.66 -41.99
N THR A 138 -3.97 1.39 -41.58
CA THR A 138 -5.15 0.52 -41.56
C THR A 138 -6.15 0.93 -40.47
N MET A 139 -5.70 1.50 -39.34
CA MET A 139 -6.59 2.04 -38.31
C MET A 139 -7.19 3.42 -38.64
N LEU A 140 -6.51 4.24 -39.45
CA LEU A 140 -7.04 5.53 -39.92
C LEU A 140 -8.06 5.39 -41.07
N HIS A 141 -8.08 4.23 -41.74
CA HIS A 141 -9.05 3.90 -42.77
C HIS A 141 -10.18 2.96 -42.32
N LEU A 142 -10.19 2.51 -41.06
CA LEU A 142 -11.38 1.93 -40.47
C LEU A 142 -12.43 3.03 -40.37
N PRO A 143 -13.62 2.88 -40.99
CA PRO A 143 -14.67 3.85 -40.77
C PRO A 143 -15.02 3.83 -39.28
N LEU A 144 -14.87 4.98 -38.62
CA LEU A 144 -15.48 5.19 -37.31
C LEU A 144 -17.00 5.14 -37.49
N PHE A 145 -17.55 3.93 -37.37
CA PHE A 145 -18.95 3.64 -37.11
C PHE A 145 -19.04 2.65 -35.95
#